data_AF-A0A1G7A0K6-F1
#
_entry.id   AF-A0A1G7A0K6-F1
#
_cell.length_a   1.000
_cell.length_b   1.000
_cell.length_c   1.000
_cell.angle_alpha   90.00
_cell.angle_beta   90.00
_cell.angle_gamma   90.00
#
_symmetry.space_group_name_H-M   'P 1'
#
loop_
_entity.id
_entity.type
_entity.pdbx_description
1 polymer ?
#
loop_
_entity_poly.entity_id
_entity_poly.type
_entity_poly.pdbx_seq_one_letter_code
_entity_poly.pdbx_strand_id
1 'polypeptide(L)'
;MTKKQVGDAVLTDYLSEKQELEEKLNLLKQRYRIDLQIFEAQLESSSVENFEAWDDLIQWKAYHQFLLELETKITDIRNGDFQMAE
;
A
#
# COMPACT_ATOMS: atom_id res chain seq x y z
N MET A 1 -13.97 7.49 -26.45
CA MET A 1 -13.98 7.38 -24.97
C MET A 1 -14.55 8.66 -24.40
N THR A 2 -15.55 8.56 -23.51
CA THR A 2 -16.06 9.70 -22.72
C THR A 2 -15.25 9.84 -21.43
N LYS A 3 -15.28 11.03 -20.79
CA LYS A 3 -14.61 11.25 -19.49
C LYS A 3 -14.97 10.19 -18.44
N LYS A 4 -16.22 9.73 -18.46
CA LYS A 4 -16.70 8.65 -17.59
C LYS A 4 -16.02 7.31 -17.89
N GLN A 5 -15.93 6.93 -19.16
CA GLN A 5 -15.26 5.68 -19.56
C GLN A 5 -13.77 5.66 -19.20
N VAL A 6 -13.11 6.82 -19.27
CA VAL A 6 -11.71 6.94 -18.82
C VAL A 6 -11.62 6.81 -17.30
N GLY A 7 -12.50 7.48 -16.55
CA GLY A 7 -12.55 7.35 -15.09
C GLY A 7 -12.82 5.92 -14.61
N ASP A 8 -13.75 5.21 -15.27
CA ASP A 8 -14.09 3.82 -14.94
C ASP A 8 -12.91 2.86 -15.22
N ALA A 9 -12.15 3.10 -16.29
CA ALA A 9 -10.95 2.31 -16.62
C ALA A 9 -9.85 2.53 -15.58
N VAL A 10 -9.51 3.79 -15.28
CA VAL A 10 -8.48 4.12 -14.28
C VAL A 10 -8.88 3.63 -12.88
N LEU A 11 -10.17 3.70 -12.52
CA LEU A 11 -10.67 3.14 -11.27
C LEU A 11 -10.43 1.62 -11.20
N THR A 12 -10.64 0.92 -12.31
CA THR A 12 -10.40 -0.53 -12.37
C THR A 12 -8.92 -0.84 -12.15
N ASP A 13 -8.02 -0.09 -12.79
CA ASP A 13 -6.57 -0.25 -12.63
C ASP A 13 -6.14 -0.02 -11.17
N TYR A 14 -6.63 1.05 -10.52
CA TYR A 14 -6.32 1.32 -9.13
C TYR A 14 -6.90 0.28 -8.17
N LEU A 15 -8.07 -0.30 -8.46
CA LEU A 15 -8.63 -1.38 -7.64
C LEU A 15 -7.80 -2.65 -7.76
N SER A 16 -7.29 -2.97 -8.95
CA SER A 16 -6.38 -4.10 -9.15
C SER A 16 -5.06 -3.90 -8.42
N GLU A 17 -4.43 -2.72 -8.55
CA GLU A 17 -3.19 -2.39 -7.83
C GLU A 17 -3.39 -2.44 -6.30
N LYS A 18 -4.56 -1.98 -5.83
CA LYS A 18 -4.91 -2.04 -4.40
C LYS A 18 -4.94 -3.48 -3.91
N GLN A 19 -5.59 -4.37 -4.66
CA GLN A 19 -5.64 -5.79 -4.30
C GLN A 19 -4.23 -6.40 -4.23
N GLU A 20 -3.36 -6.11 -5.20
CA GLU A 20 -1.98 -6.61 -5.19
C GLU A 20 -1.17 -6.10 -3.98
N LEU A 21 -1.35 -4.83 -3.60
CA LEU A 21 -0.69 -4.26 -2.41
C LEU A 21 -1.22 -4.89 -1.11
N GLU A 22 -2.53 -5.09 -1.00
CA GLU A 22 -3.15 -5.76 0.15
C GLU A 22 -2.66 -7.22 0.29
N GLU A 23 -2.48 -7.93 -0.81
CA GLU A 23 -1.90 -9.27 -0.83
C GLU A 23 -0.44 -9.27 -0.34
N LYS A 24 0.39 -8.34 -0.82
CA LYS A 24 1.78 -8.17 -0.37
C LYS A 24 1.87 -7.86 1.12
N LEU A 25 1.03 -6.95 1.62
CA LEU A 25 0.93 -6.63 3.05
C LEU A 25 0.50 -7.85 3.88
N ASN A 26 -0.46 -8.63 3.38
CA ASN A 26 -0.91 -9.85 4.04
C ASN A 26 0.21 -10.90 4.13
N LEU A 27 1.06 -11.04 3.11
CA LEU A 27 2.21 -11.95 3.16
C LEU A 27 3.20 -11.57 4.27
N LEU A 28 3.51 -10.28 4.42
CA LEU A 28 4.37 -9.78 5.51
C LEU A 28 3.72 -10.01 6.88
N LYS A 29 2.43 -9.71 7.01
CA LYS A 29 1.68 -9.98 8.24
C LYS A 29 1.63 -11.47 8.59
N GLN A 30 1.51 -12.35 7.61
CA GLN A 30 1.55 -13.80 7.82
C GLN A 30 2.95 -14.30 8.18
N ARG A 31 4.00 -13.74 7.57
CA ARG A 31 5.40 -14.06 7.84
C ARG A 31 5.75 -13.79 9.31
N TYR A 32 5.40 -12.61 9.81
CA TYR A 32 5.79 -12.17 11.16
C TYR A 32 4.73 -12.43 12.22
N ARG A 33 3.45 -12.63 11.83
CA ARG A 33 2.30 -12.88 12.73
C ARG A 33 2.07 -11.79 13.79
N ILE A 34 2.54 -10.59 13.50
CA ILE A 34 2.39 -9.39 14.32
C ILE A 34 2.05 -8.23 13.40
N ASP A 35 1.54 -7.14 13.96
CA ASP A 35 1.30 -5.92 13.19
C ASP A 35 2.58 -5.10 13.04
N LEU A 36 2.62 -4.25 12.01
CA LEU A 36 3.77 -3.41 11.64
C LEU A 36 4.36 -2.66 12.84
N GLN A 37 3.52 -2.05 13.67
CA GLN A 37 3.95 -1.28 14.85
C GLN A 37 4.69 -2.15 15.86
N ILE A 38 4.24 -3.39 16.07
CA ILE A 38 4.89 -4.34 16.98
C ILE A 38 6.20 -4.82 16.36
N PHE A 39 6.22 -5.08 15.06
CA PHE A 39 7.42 -5.50 14.33
C PHE A 39 8.53 -4.44 14.39
N GLU A 40 8.17 -3.18 14.15
CA GLU A 40 9.06 -2.03 14.25
C GLU A 40 9.65 -1.90 15.66
N ALA A 41 8.82 -1.92 16.70
CA ALA A 41 9.28 -1.83 18.09
C ALA A 41 10.20 -3.00 18.48
N GLN A 42 9.95 -4.20 17.97
CA GLN A 42 10.81 -5.36 18.21
C GLN A 42 12.16 -5.22 17.51
N LEU A 43 12.20 -4.69 16.28
CA LEU A 43 13.45 -4.45 15.56
C LEU A 43 14.31 -3.37 16.23
N GLU A 44 13.69 -2.27 16.65
CA GLU A 44 14.38 -1.17 17.33
C GLU A 44 14.93 -1.57 18.71
N SER A 45 14.25 -2.47 19.41
CA SER A 45 14.68 -2.98 20.72
C SER A 45 15.61 -4.20 20.63
N SER A 46 15.84 -4.75 19.44
CA SER A 46 16.71 -5.89 19.23
C SER A 46 18.17 -5.50 19.43
N SER A 47 18.89 -6.27 20.25
CA SER A 47 20.35 -6.15 20.40
C SER A 47 21.12 -6.84 19.26
N VAL A 48 20.42 -7.58 18.40
CA VAL A 48 20.99 -8.29 17.24
C VAL A 48 20.44 -7.66 15.97
N GLU A 49 21.35 -7.17 15.12
CA GLU A 49 21.00 -6.59 13.83
C GLU A 49 20.60 -7.69 12.84
N ASN A 50 19.40 -7.56 12.28
CA ASN A 50 18.89 -8.43 11.23
C ASN A 50 18.51 -7.58 10.02
N PHE A 51 19.44 -7.47 9.06
CA PHE A 51 19.26 -6.66 7.85
C PHE A 51 18.04 -7.08 7.03
N GLU A 52 17.76 -8.38 6.91
CA GLU A 52 16.59 -8.86 6.18
C GLU A 52 15.28 -8.36 6.83
N ALA A 53 15.22 -8.34 8.16
CA ALA A 53 14.05 -7.84 8.87
C ALA A 53 13.92 -6.30 8.74
N TRP A 54 15.04 -5.57 8.68
CA TRP A 54 15.02 -4.14 8.38
C TRP A 54 14.55 -3.85 6.94
N ASP A 55 15.00 -4.63 5.96
CA ASP A 55 14.53 -4.53 4.57
C ASP A 55 13.03 -4.81 4.47
N ASP A 56 12.55 -5.85 5.16
CA ASP A 56 11.12 -6.17 5.25
C ASP A 56 10.33 -5.04 5.93
N LEU A 57 10.87 -4.38 6.96
CA LEU A 57 10.22 -3.23 7.61
C LEU A 57 10.09 -2.05 6.64
N ILE A 58 11.15 -1.73 5.90
CA ILE A 58 11.15 -0.66 4.89
C ILE A 58 10.11 -0.97 3.82
N GLN A 59 10.09 -2.21 3.31
CA GLN A 59 9.13 -2.65 2.32
C GLN A 59 7.69 -2.57 2.84
N TRP A 60 7.45 -3.01 4.07
CA TRP A 60 6.12 -2.99 4.69
C TRP A 60 5.59 -1.55 4.82
N LYS A 61 6.43 -0.62 5.30
CA LYS A 61 6.08 0.81 5.38
C LYS A 61 5.79 1.41 4.01
N ALA A 62 6.58 1.07 2.99
CA ALA A 62 6.36 1.54 1.63
C ALA A 62 5.01 1.06 1.07
N TYR A 63 4.66 -0.22 1.25
CA TYR A 63 3.37 -0.74 0.82
C TYR A 63 2.19 -0.09 1.55
N HIS A 64 2.31 0.18 2.86
CA HIS A 64 1.28 0.92 3.60
C HIS A 64 1.08 2.33 3.04
N GLN A 65 2.18 3.04 2.75
CA GLN A 65 2.12 4.37 2.18
C GLN A 65 1.49 4.37 0.79
N PHE A 66 1.89 3.44 -0.08
CA PHE A 66 1.29 3.32 -1.42
C PHE A 66 -0.19 2.96 -1.38
N LEU A 67 -0.59 2.08 -0.44
CA LEU A 67 -2.00 1.76 -0.26
C LEU A 67 -2.81 3.01 0.12
N LEU A 68 -2.32 3.83 1.05
CA LEU A 68 -2.99 5.07 1.47
C LEU A 68 -3.13 6.08 0.32
N GLU A 69 -2.08 6.25 -0.47
CA GLU A 69 -2.10 7.12 -1.66
C GLU A 69 -3.09 6.61 -2.71
N LEU A 70 -3.11 5.29 -2.94
CA LEU A 70 -4.01 4.66 -3.88
C LEU A 70 -5.48 4.75 -3.43
N GLU A 71 -5.75 4.60 -2.15
CA GLU A 71 -7.09 4.80 -1.57
C GLU A 71 -7.57 6.24 -1.72
N THR A 72 -6.66 7.21 -1.59
CA THR A 72 -6.95 8.63 -1.84
C THR A 72 -7.30 8.84 -3.31
N LYS A 73 -6.48 8.34 -4.24
CA LYS A 73 -6.76 8.38 -5.69
C LYS A 73 -8.11 7.75 -6.04
N ILE A 74 -8.41 6.56 -5.51
CA ILE A 74 -9.70 5.88 -5.71
C ILE A 74 -10.86 6.75 -5.20
N THR A 75 -10.69 7.43 -4.07
CA THR A 75 -11.70 8.29 -3.47
C THR A 75 -11.95 9.54 -4.33
N ASP A 76 -10.88 10.19 -4.80
CA ASP A 76 -10.97 11.37 -5.68
C ASP A 76 -11.71 11.03 -6.98
N ILE A 77 -11.37 9.89 -7.57
CA ILE A 77 -12.06 9.32 -8.74
C ILE A 77 -13.56 9.12 -8.46
N ARG A 78 -13.92 8.53 -7.32
CA ARG A 78 -15.33 8.28 -6.97
C ARG A 78 -16.12 9.57 -6.71
N ASN A 79 -15.47 10.60 -6.21
CA ASN A 79 -16.07 11.91 -5.93
C ASN A 79 -16.18 12.79 -7.19
N GLY A 80 -15.52 12.41 -8.29
CA GLY A 80 -15.48 13.23 -9.50
C GLY A 80 -14.34 14.27 -9.50
N ASP A 81 -13.49 14.26 -8.48
CA ASP A 81 -12.31 15.14 -8.33
C ASP A 81 -11.09 14.56 -9.06
N PHE A 82 -11.27 14.22 -10.33
CA PHE A 82 -10.18 13.74 -11.17
C PHE A 82 -9.29 14.90 -11.61
N GLN A 83 -8.19 15.15 -10.91
CA GLN A 83 -7.08 15.89 -11.50
C GLN A 83 -6.33 14.93 -12.44
N MET A 84 -6.59 15.06 -13.74
CA MET A 84 -5.66 14.53 -14.73
C MET A 84 -4.35 15.29 -14.53
N ALA A 85 -3.31 14.61 -14.04
CA ALA A 85 -1.97 15.19 -14.07
C ALA A 85 -1.65 15.57 -15.53
N GLU A 86 -1.33 16.84 -15.76
CA GLU A 86 -0.88 17.37 -17.07
C GLU A 86 0.42 16.72 -17.54
#